data_AF-A0A453MCK5-F1
#
_entry.id   AF-A0A453MCK5-F1
#
_cell.length_a   1.000
_cell.length_b   1.000
_cell.length_c   1.000
_cell.angle_alpha   90.00
_cell.angle_beta   90.00
_cell.angle_gamma   90.00
#
_symmetry.space_group_name_H-M   'P 1'
#
loop_
_entity.id
_entity.type
_entity.pdbx_description
1 polymer ?
#
loop_
_entity_poly.entity_id
_entity_poly.type
_entity_poly.pdbx_seq_one_letter_code
_entity_poly.pdbx_strand_id
1 'polypeptide(L)'
;MVVFDSFYRLADGNFAEFNMAMIVLIPKKDGATRITDFRPISLIHSVTKLITKVLSMRLAAVINRIISPAQTAFQRKKCIHDSYLYVQNTVRALHRNKTPALLLKLDIA
;
A
#
# COMPACT_ATOMS: atom_id res chain seq x y z
N MET A 1 19.52 -12.08 8.86
CA MET A 1 18.53 -12.63 9.83
C MET A 1 19.02 -12.52 11.27
N VAL A 2 20.32 -12.70 11.54
CA VAL A 2 20.92 -12.60 12.89
C VAL A 2 20.45 -11.36 13.68
N VAL A 3 20.44 -10.17 13.07
CA VAL A 3 20.01 -8.93 13.76
C VAL A 3 18.56 -8.99 14.26
N PHE A 4 17.62 -9.57 13.49
CA PHE A 4 16.23 -9.70 13.92
C PHE A 4 16.07 -10.76 15.01
N ASP A 5 16.86 -11.83 14.94
CA ASP A 5 16.88 -12.87 15.98
C ASP A 5 17.50 -12.34 17.29
N SER A 6 18.59 -11.57 17.21
CA SER A 6 19.16 -10.87 18.37
C SER A 6 18.17 -9.87 18.97
N PHE A 7 17.47 -9.11 18.13
CA PHE A 7 16.41 -8.19 18.58
C PHE A 7 15.26 -8.93 19.27
N TYR A 8 14.82 -10.07 18.70
CA TYR A 8 13.79 -10.92 19.27
C TYR A 8 14.16 -11.44 20.66
N ARG A 9 15.41 -11.90 20.81
CA ARG A 9 15.94 -12.39 22.10
C ARG A 9 16.13 -11.27 23.12
N LEU A 10 16.57 -10.08 22.68
CA LEU A 10 16.76 -8.92 23.57
C LEU A 10 15.42 -8.41 24.12
N ALA A 11 14.35 -8.51 23.35
CA ALA A 11 13.00 -8.14 23.76
C ALA A 11 12.31 -9.21 24.65
N ASP A 12 13.01 -10.28 25.02
CA ASP A 12 12.48 -11.44 25.77
C ASP A 12 11.21 -12.04 25.14
N GLY A 13 11.09 -11.92 23.80
CA GLY A 13 9.89 -12.32 23.06
C GLY A 13 8.63 -11.47 23.32
N ASN A 14 8.69 -10.44 24.17
CA ASN A 14 7.54 -9.59 24.48
C ASN A 14 7.52 -8.31 23.62
N PHE A 15 6.63 -8.31 22.63
CA PHE A 15 6.41 -7.18 21.71
C PHE A 15 5.12 -6.41 21.99
N ALA A 16 4.46 -6.63 23.13
CA ALA A 16 3.15 -6.04 23.42
C ALA A 16 3.18 -4.51 23.32
N GLU A 17 4.21 -3.86 23.87
CA GLU A 17 4.37 -2.41 23.80
C GLU A 17 4.61 -1.93 22.37
N PHE A 18 5.41 -2.66 21.57
CA PHE A 18 5.67 -2.31 20.17
C PHE A 18 4.47 -2.53 19.24
N ASN A 19 3.48 -3.31 19.69
CA ASN A 19 2.23 -3.56 18.98
C ASN A 19 1.13 -2.55 19.33
N MET A 20 1.43 -1.54 20.15
CA MET A 20 0.53 -0.42 20.40
C MET A 20 0.58 0.61 19.26
N ALA A 21 -0.56 1.25 19.00
CA ALA A 21 -0.66 2.33 18.04
C ALA A 21 -1.54 3.46 18.60
N MET A 22 -1.11 4.70 18.37
CA MET A 22 -1.93 5.88 18.65
C MET A 22 -2.77 6.21 17.42
N ILE A 23 -4.09 6.25 17.56
CA ILE A 23 -4.99 6.62 16.46
C ILE A 23 -5.14 8.14 16.45
N VAL A 24 -4.76 8.76 15.33
CA VAL A 24 -4.92 10.21 15.09
C VAL A 24 -5.92 10.41 13.95
N LEU A 25 -6.87 11.32 14.12
CA LEU A 25 -7.89 11.63 13.14
C LEU A 25 -7.46 12.85 12.30
N ILE A 26 -7.32 12.66 10.98
CA ILE A 26 -7.02 13.75 10.04
C ILE A 26 -8.30 14.13 9.28
N PRO A 27 -8.73 15.41 9.29
CA PRO A 27 -9.91 15.83 8.54
C PRO A 27 -9.69 15.66 7.03
N LYS A 28 -10.70 15.12 6.33
CA LYS A 28 -10.68 14.96 4.85
C LYS A 28 -11.09 16.23 4.11
N LYS A 29 -11.80 17.13 4.79
CA LYS A 29 -12.38 18.36 4.24
C LYS A 29 -12.44 19.44 5.32
N ASP A 30 -12.52 20.70 4.90
CA ASP A 30 -12.75 21.82 5.82
C ASP A 30 -14.13 21.70 6.48
N GLY A 31 -14.22 22.09 7.76
CA GLY A 31 -15.46 22.00 8.53
C GLY A 31 -15.92 20.56 8.81
N ALA A 32 -14.98 19.62 9.00
CA ALA A 32 -15.31 18.23 9.35
C ALA A 32 -16.04 18.15 10.71
N THR A 33 -17.28 17.66 10.69
CA THR A 33 -18.14 17.54 11.90
C THR A 33 -18.49 16.09 12.23
N ARG A 34 -18.56 15.20 11.24
CA ARG A 34 -18.90 13.79 11.42
C ARG A 34 -17.64 12.92 11.51
N ILE A 35 -17.69 11.82 12.26
CA ILE A 35 -16.55 10.89 12.38
C ILE A 35 -16.08 10.31 11.03
N THR A 36 -17.01 10.15 10.08
CA THR A 36 -16.73 9.69 8.70
C THR A 36 -15.93 10.69 7.86
N ASP A 37 -15.95 11.97 8.25
CA ASP A 37 -15.20 13.05 7.61
C ASP A 37 -13.72 13.03 8.02
N PHE A 38 -13.33 12.19 8.97
CA PHE A 38 -11.95 12.00 9.37
C PHE A 38 -11.37 10.73 8.76
N ARG A 39 -10.09 10.77 8.43
CA ARG A 39 -9.27 9.61 8.10
C ARG A 39 -8.49 9.23 9.35
N PRO A 40 -8.71 8.03 9.92
CA PRO A 40 -7.87 7.55 11.00
C PRO A 40 -6.48 7.20 10.46
N ILE A 41 -5.43 7.62 11.15
CA ILE A 41 -4.05 7.22 10.91
C ILE A 41 -3.52 6.57 12.20
N SER A 42 -2.97 5.36 12.05
CA SER A 42 -2.31 4.66 13.14
C SER A 42 -0.84 5.06 13.22
N LEU A 43 -0.47 5.79 14.27
CA LEU A 43 0.91 6.11 14.60
C LEU A 43 1.51 4.98 15.43
N ILE A 44 2.27 4.12 14.77
CA ILE A 44 3.03 3.02 15.40
C ILE A 44 4.42 3.49 15.87
N HIS A 45 5.03 2.72 16.76
CA HIS A 45 6.39 2.94 17.25
C HIS A 45 7.43 2.99 16.12
N SER A 46 8.46 3.84 16.28
CA SER A 46 9.53 4.03 15.29
C SER A 46 10.32 2.75 15.02
N VAL A 47 10.54 1.93 16.05
CA VAL A 47 11.18 0.61 15.94
C VAL A 47 10.38 -0.31 15.03
N THR A 48 9.06 -0.40 15.24
CA THR A 48 8.15 -1.17 14.37
C THR A 48 8.19 -0.66 12.93
N LYS A 49 8.20 0.67 12.72
CA LYS A 49 8.36 1.26 11.36
C LYS A 49 9.65 0.83 10.69
N LEU A 50 10.77 0.78 11.44
CA LEU A 50 12.06 0.36 10.90
C LEU A 50 12.03 -1.10 10.48
N ILE A 51 11.47 -1.98 11.31
CA ILE A 51 11.29 -3.41 10.98
C ILE A 51 10.43 -3.55 9.71
N THR A 52 9.29 -2.88 9.65
CA THR A 52 8.41 -2.88 8.47
C THR A 52 9.13 -2.38 7.22
N LYS A 53 9.99 -1.35 7.34
CA LYS A 53 10.77 -0.84 6.22
C LYS A 53 11.75 -1.88 5.68
N VAL A 54 12.48 -2.57 6.55
CA VAL A 54 13.40 -3.64 6.14
C VAL A 54 12.64 -4.77 5.45
N LEU A 55 11.50 -5.18 5.99
CA LEU A 55 10.63 -6.20 5.36
C LEU A 55 10.14 -5.74 3.98
N SER A 56 9.68 -4.50 3.85
CA SER A 56 9.25 -3.91 2.58
C SER A 56 10.38 -3.91 1.54
N MET A 57 11.61 -3.57 1.93
CA MET A 57 12.76 -3.60 1.03
C MET A 57 13.09 -5.01 0.54
N ARG A 58 12.96 -6.02 1.41
CA ARG A 58 13.14 -7.43 1.02
C ARG A 58 12.03 -7.89 0.08
N LEU A 59 10.78 -7.54 0.37
CA LEU A 59 9.63 -7.88 -0.47
C LEU A 59 9.75 -7.23 -1.86
N ALA A 60 10.23 -5.99 -1.93
CA ALA A 60 10.41 -5.27 -3.19
C ALA A 60 11.35 -5.99 -4.18
N ALA A 61 12.27 -6.84 -3.71
CA ALA A 61 13.16 -7.63 -4.56
C ALA A 61 12.42 -8.77 -5.29
N VAL A 62 11.33 -9.28 -4.73
CA VAL A 62 10.58 -10.43 -5.27
C VAL A 62 9.20 -10.05 -5.79
N ILE A 63 8.67 -8.89 -5.41
CA ILE A 63 7.28 -8.50 -5.68
C ILE A 63 6.93 -8.58 -7.18
N ASN A 64 7.84 -8.17 -8.06
CA ASN A 64 7.64 -8.19 -9.51
C ASN A 64 7.44 -9.59 -10.11
N ARG A 65 7.82 -10.65 -9.39
CA ARG A 65 7.62 -12.04 -9.81
C ARG A 65 6.29 -12.62 -9.30
N ILE A 66 5.65 -11.95 -8.34
CA ILE A 66 4.47 -12.46 -7.63
C ILE A 66 3.20 -11.74 -8.09
N ILE A 67 3.31 -10.47 -8.50
CA ILE A 67 2.16 -9.65 -8.90
C ILE A 67 2.03 -9.53 -10.42
N SER A 68 0.82 -9.24 -10.88
CA SER A 68 0.56 -8.94 -12.29
C SER A 68 1.29 -7.67 -12.75
N PRO A 69 1.82 -7.63 -13.99
CA PRO A 69 2.37 -6.41 -14.58
C PRO A 69 1.38 -5.23 -14.60
N ALA A 70 0.07 -5.53 -14.68
CA ALA A 70 -1.00 -4.54 -14.67
C ALA A 70 -1.22 -3.86 -13.31
N GLN A 71 -0.69 -4.45 -12.22
CA GLN A 71 -0.64 -3.79 -10.93
C GLN A 71 0.53 -2.82 -10.94
N THR A 72 0.24 -1.53 -10.78
CA THR A 72 1.26 -0.46 -10.85
C THR A 72 1.37 0.34 -9.55
N ALA A 73 0.33 0.32 -8.71
CA ALA A 73 0.31 1.02 -7.43
C ALA A 73 1.37 0.45 -6.46
N PHE A 74 1.95 1.34 -5.65
CA PHE A 74 2.90 1.03 -4.57
C PHE A 74 4.16 0.27 -5.01
N GLN A 75 4.53 0.36 -6.29
CA GLN A 75 5.75 -0.24 -6.82
C GLN A 75 6.84 0.80 -7.07
N ARG A 76 8.08 0.38 -6.81
CA ARG A 76 9.23 1.21 -7.13
C ARG A 76 9.31 1.41 -8.64
N LYS A 77 9.55 2.66 -9.07
CA LYS A 77 9.67 3.08 -10.48
C LYS A 77 8.36 3.06 -11.30
N LYS A 78 7.20 2.80 -10.67
CA LYS A 78 5.90 2.97 -11.32
C LYS A 78 5.15 4.14 -10.70
N CYS A 79 4.32 4.79 -11.50
CA CYS A 79 3.50 5.92 -11.09
C CYS A 79 2.05 5.75 -11.56
N ILE A 80 1.17 6.65 -11.11
CA ILE A 80 -0.25 6.62 -11.48
C ILE A 80 -0.47 6.80 -13.00
N HIS A 81 0.47 7.45 -13.67
CA HIS A 81 0.40 7.65 -15.11
C HIS A 81 0.56 6.33 -15.88
N ASP A 82 1.34 5.38 -15.36
CA ASP A 82 1.50 4.06 -15.99
C ASP A 82 0.17 3.29 -15.99
N SER A 83 -0.61 3.38 -14.90
CA SER A 83 -1.98 2.82 -14.85
C SER A 83 -2.88 3.42 -15.91
N TYR A 84 -2.83 4.75 -16.03
CA TYR A 84 -3.67 5.49 -16.95
C TYR A 84 -3.34 5.12 -18.40
N LEU A 85 -2.06 5.11 -18.77
CA LEU A 85 -1.61 4.72 -20.10
C LEU A 85 -1.98 3.27 -20.42
N TYR A 86 -1.86 2.37 -19.44
CA TYR A 86 -2.26 0.96 -19.62
C TYR A 86 -3.75 0.83 -19.99
N VAL A 87 -4.64 1.53 -19.28
CA VAL A 87 -6.08 1.53 -19.58
C VAL A 87 -6.36 2.23 -20.92
N GLN A 88 -5.76 3.40 -21.15
CA GLN A 88 -5.98 4.18 -22.36
C GLN A 88 -5.57 3.41 -23.63
N ASN A 89 -4.42 2.75 -23.61
CA ASN A 89 -3.93 1.97 -24.74
C ASN A 89 -4.81 0.74 -24.98
N THR A 90 -5.28 0.07 -23.93
CA THR A 90 -6.22 -1.04 -24.02
C THR A 90 -7.53 -0.61 -24.68
N VAL A 91 -8.13 0.50 -24.23
CA VAL A 91 -9.37 1.05 -24.81
C VAL A 91 -9.18 1.43 -26.28
N ARG A 92 -8.06 2.09 -26.62
CA ARG A 92 -7.73 2.44 -28.01
C ARG A 92 -7.60 1.22 -28.91
N ALA A 93 -6.98 0.14 -28.42
CA ALA A 93 -6.82 -1.10 -29.16
C ALA A 93 -8.18 -1.79 -29.41
N LEU A 94 -9.02 -1.89 -28.38
CA LEU A 94 -10.37 -2.46 -28.50
C LEU A 94 -11.25 -1.67 -29.48
N HIS A 95 -11.19 -0.35 -29.42
CA HIS A 95 -11.92 0.52 -30.34
C HIS A 95 -11.46 0.34 -31.78
N ARG A 96 -10.14 0.29 -32.02
CA ARG A 96 -9.57 0.05 -33.37
C ARG A 96 -10.01 -1.30 -33.95
N ASN A 97 -10.07 -2.32 -33.11
CA ASN A 97 -10.45 -3.68 -33.50
C ASN A 97 -11.97 -3.89 -33.53
N LYS A 98 -12.78 -2.85 -33.27
CA LYS A 98 -14.24 -2.91 -33.16
C LYS A 98 -14.73 -4.02 -32.23
N THR A 99 -13.95 -4.31 -31.20
CA THR A 99 -14.25 -5.38 -30.25
C THR A 99 -15.21 -4.82 -29.20
N PRO A 100 -16.44 -5.35 -29.06
CA PRO A 100 -17.35 -4.93 -28.01
C PRO A 100 -16.74 -5.25 -26.65
N ALA A 101 -16.66 -4.25 -25.78
CA ALA A 101 -16.05 -4.37 -24.45
C ALA A 101 -16.76 -3.49 -23.42
N LEU A 102 -16.69 -3.89 -22.16
CA LEU A 102 -17.25 -3.19 -21.01
C LEU A 102 -16.14 -2.84 -20.02
N LEU A 103 -16.10 -1.58 -19.55
CA LEU A 103 -15.20 -1.16 -18.49
C LEU A 103 -15.91 -1.25 -17.14
N LEU A 104 -15.39 -2.09 -16.25
CA LEU A 104 -15.88 -2.22 -14.87
C LEU A 104 -14.96 -1.44 -13.93
N LYS A 105 -15.49 -0.39 -13.33
CA LYS A 105 -14.81 0.35 -12.27
C LYS A 105 -15.25 -0.21 -10.91
N LEU A 106 -14.31 -0.84 -10.22
CA LEU A 106 -14.52 -1.41 -8.89
C LEU A 106 -13.77 -0.56 -7.86
N ASP A 107 -14.40 -0.33 -6.71
CA ASP A 107 -13.78 0.32 -5.56
C ASP A 107 -14.00 -0.56 -4.32
N ILE A 108 -12.99 -0.66 -3.46
CA ILE A 108 -13.04 -1.47 -2.24
C ILE A 108 -13.06 -0.48 -1.08
N ALA A 109 -14.16 -0.51 -0.31
CA ALA A 109 -14.38 0.34 0.86
C ALA A 109 -13.73 -0.22 2.12
#